data_AF-X1GFT1-F1
#
_entry.id   AF-X1GFT1-F1
#
_cell.length_a   1.000
_cell.length_b   1.000
_cell.length_c   1.000
_cell.angle_alpha   90.00
_cell.angle_beta   90.00
_cell.angle_gamma   90.00
#
_symmetry.space_group_name_H-M   'P 1'
#
loop_
_entity.id
_entity.type
_entity.pdbx_description
1 polymer ?
#
loop_
_entity_poly.entity_id
_entity_poly.type
_entity_poly.pdbx_seq_one_letter_code
_entity_poly.pdbx_strand_id
1 'polypeptide(L)' 'MAEEEPLSQGVVNIVRSFTRPILAIFGLVSWVMLFANGFDIPAAYTWLVWGMVVYYFGDRTYFKVKGGK' A
#
# COMPACT_ATOMS: atom_id res chain seq x y z
N MET A 1 -33.17 -8.95 -7.84
CA MET A 1 -33.08 -7.48 -7.89
C MET A 1 -31.86 -7.08 -7.09
N ALA A 2 -30.78 -6.74 -7.79
CA ALA A 2 -29.61 -5.95 -7.39
C ALA A 2 -28.56 -6.20 -8.47
N GLU A 3 -28.79 -5.66 -9.67
CA GLU A 3 -27.70 -5.48 -10.64
C GLU A 3 -26.83 -4.39 -10.05
N GLU A 4 -25.80 -4.77 -9.29
CA GLU A 4 -24.79 -3.82 -8.84
C GLU A 4 -24.03 -3.35 -10.08
N GLU A 5 -24.39 -2.16 -10.55
CA GLU A 5 -23.72 -1.43 -11.63
C GLU A 5 -22.20 -1.57 -11.45
N PRO A 6 -21.43 -1.90 -12.50
CA PRO A 6 -19.99 -2.03 -12.36
C PRO A 6 -19.46 -0.66 -12.01
N LEU A 7 -19.24 -0.41 -10.71
CA LEU A 7 -18.57 0.78 -10.18
C LEU A 7 -17.38 1.05 -11.11
N SER A 8 -17.51 2.14 -11.86
CA SER A 8 -16.67 2.46 -13.01
C SER A 8 -15.22 2.08 -12.70
N GLN A 9 -14.65 1.19 -13.50
CA GLN A 9 -13.26 0.72 -13.31
C GLN A 9 -12.27 1.89 -13.15
N GLY A 10 -12.61 3.07 -13.69
CA GLY A 10 -11.90 4.32 -13.46
C GLY A 10 -11.88 4.77 -12.00
N VAL A 11 -13.02 4.78 -11.31
CA VAL A 11 -13.11 5.14 -9.87
C VAL A 11 -12.34 4.13 -9.02
N VAL A 12 -12.47 2.83 -9.30
CA VAL A 12 -11.73 1.78 -8.58
C VAL A 12 -10.22 1.95 -8.75
N ASN A 13 -9.76 2.28 -9.96
CA ASN A 13 -8.34 2.54 -10.22
C ASN A 13 -7.84 3.85 -9.59
N ILE A 14 -8.66 4.89 -9.55
CA ILE A 14 -8.35 6.16 -8.87
C ILE A 14 -8.22 5.93 -7.37
N VAL A 15 -9.23 5.34 -6.73
CA VAL A 15 -9.22 5.05 -5.28
C VAL A 15 -7.99 4.22 -4.95
N ARG A 16 -7.77 3.12 -5.68
CA ARG A 16 -6.60 2.26 -5.50
C ARG A 16 -5.27 3.00 -5.67
N SER A 17 -5.19 3.98 -6.56
CA SER A 17 -3.99 4.82 -6.74
C SER A 17 -3.71 5.74 -5.54
N PHE A 18 -4.74 6.12 -4.78
CA PHE A 18 -4.61 6.90 -3.56
C PHE A 18 -4.48 6.05 -2.30
N THR A 19 -5.24 4.95 -2.17
CA THR A 19 -5.22 4.14 -0.94
C THR A 19 -3.89 3.43 -0.74
N ARG A 20 -3.27 2.94 -1.83
CA ARG A 20 -1.99 2.23 -1.78
C ARG A 20 -0.83 3.07 -1.20
N PRO A 21 -0.54 4.29 -1.70
CA PRO A 21 0.50 5.13 -1.11
C PRO A 21 0.17 5.53 0.32
N ILE A 22 -1.09 5.85 0.61
CA ILE A 22 -1.51 6.27 1.95
C ILE A 22 -1.25 5.14 2.95
N LEU A 23 -1.63 3.90 2.64
CA LEU A 23 -1.42 2.75 3.53
C LEU A 23 0.08 2.45 3.73
N ALA A 24 0.89 2.53 2.67
CA ALA A 24 2.33 2.30 2.79
C ALA A 24 3.03 3.38 3.64
N ILE A 25 2.71 4.65 3.41
CA ILE A 25 3.27 5.77 4.18
C ILE A 25 2.78 5.70 5.63
N PHE A 26 1.49 5.46 5.85
CA PHE A 26 0.92 5.36 7.18
C PHE A 26 1.54 4.21 7.97
N GLY A 27 1.65 3.01 7.37
CA GLY A 27 2.30 1.86 7.99
C GLY A 27 3.75 2.11 8.36
N LEU A 28 4.50 2.82 7.50
CA LEU A 28 5.89 3.17 7.76
C LEU A 28 6.02 4.18 8.91
N VAL A 29 5.18 5.22 8.93
CA VAL A 29 5.15 6.23 9.99
C VAL A 29 4.77 5.59 11.33
N SER A 30 3.73 4.75 11.37
CA SER A 30 3.32 4.06 12.59
C SER A 30 4.40 3.10 13.10
N TRP A 31 5.11 2.42 12.20
CA TRP A 31 6.25 1.57 12.57
C TRP A 31 7.40 2.39 13.18
N VAL A 32 7.77 3.52 12.57
CA VAL A 32 8.81 4.42 13.10
C VAL A 32 8.41 4.99 14.45
N MET A 33 7.14 5.37 14.63
CA MET A 33 6.65 5.85 15.92
C MET A 33 6.72 4.76 17.00
N LEU A 34 6.28 3.54 16.71
CA LEU A 34 6.36 2.44 17.68
C LEU A 34 7.82 2.13 18.06
N PHE A 35 8.73 2.14 17.08
CA PHE A 35 10.16 1.94 17.30
C PHE A 35 10.77 3.05 18.15
N ALA A 36 10.49 4.32 17.82
CA ALA A 36 11.02 5.48 18.53
C ALA A 36 10.51 5.60 19.97
N ASN A 37 9.29 5.12 20.25
CA ASN A 37 8.72 5.07 21.59
C ASN A 37 9.11 3.80 22.38
N GLY A 38 9.91 2.91 21.80
CA GLY A 38 10.41 1.71 22.47
C GLY A 38 9.35 0.63 22.73
N PHE A 39 8.26 0.62 21.95
CA PHE A 39 7.27 -0.46 22.02
C PHE A 39 7.83 -1.74 21.41
N ASP A 40 7.50 -2.88 22.01
CA ASP A 40 7.76 -4.19 21.41
C ASP A 40 6.89 -4.35 20.16
N ILE A 41 7.54 -4.32 18.99
CA ILE A 41 6.87 -4.43 17.70
C ILE A 41 6.74 -5.91 17.34
N PRO A 42 5.52 -6.47 17.19
CA PRO A 42 5.36 -7.83 16.74
C PRO A 42 5.99 -8.03 15.36
N ALA A 43 6.70 -9.16 15.17
CA ALA A 43 7.31 -9.48 13.89
C ALA A 43 6.30 -9.46 12.74
N ALA A 44 5.09 -9.97 12.97
CA ALA A 44 3.98 -9.96 12.00
C ALA A 44 3.62 -8.53 11.54
N TYR A 45 3.63 -7.55 12.44
CA TYR A 45 3.36 -6.16 12.11
C TYR A 45 4.47 -5.55 11.27
N THR A 46 5.73 -5.82 11.61
CA THR A 46 6.90 -5.40 10.82
C THR A 46 6.83 -5.97 9.40
N TRP A 47 6.52 -7.25 9.25
CA TRP A 47 6.34 -7.89 7.93
C TRP A 47 5.18 -7.30 7.13
N LEU A 48 4.07 -6.94 7.78
CA LEU A 48 2.92 -6.31 7.15
C LEU A 48 3.28 -4.91 6.61
N VAL A 49 3.97 -4.09 7.41
CA VAL A 49 4.43 -2.76 6.99
C VAL A 49 5.42 -2.87 5.83
N TRP A 50 6.42 -3.74 5.94
CA TRP A 50 7.37 -3.98 4.86
C TRP A 50 6.70 -4.55 3.60
N GLY A 51 5.70 -5.42 3.76
CA GLY A 51 4.88 -5.92 2.66
C GLY A 51 4.14 -4.81 1.92
N MET A 52 3.58 -3.84 2.64
CA MET A 52 2.94 -2.65 2.05
C MET A 52 3.95 -1.75 1.32
N VAL A 53 5.15 -1.57 1.88
CA VAL A 53 6.23 -0.80 1.26
C VAL A 53 6.71 -1.47 -0.03
N VAL A 54 7.03 -2.77 0.03
CA VAL A 54 7.44 -3.56 -1.15
C VAL A 54 6.32 -3.62 -2.17
N TYR A 55 5.06 -3.73 -1.76
CA TYR A 55 3.94 -3.67 -2.69
C TYR A 55 3.86 -2.33 -3.43
N TYR A 56 4.05 -1.21 -2.72
CA TYR A 56 4.02 0.12 -3.33
C TYR A 56 5.23 0.38 -4.26
N PHE A 57 6.44 0.08 -3.80
CA PHE A 57 7.67 0.31 -4.58
C PHE A 57 7.90 -0.76 -5.64
N GLY A 58 7.49 -2.00 -5.40
CA GLY A 58 7.53 -3.11 -6.33
C GLY A 58 6.61 -2.89 -7.53
N ASP A 59 5.40 -2.36 -7.32
CA ASP A 59 4.49 -1.98 -8.42
C ASP A 59 5.12 -0.85 -9.26
N ARG A 60 5.70 0.19 -8.63
CA ARG A 60 6.43 1.25 -9.36
C ARG A 60 7.67 0.73 -10.11
N THR A 61 8.39 -0.23 -9.54
CA THR A 61 9.56 -0.85 -10.18
C THR A 61 9.14 -1.72 -11.36
N TYR A 62 8.06 -2.50 -11.21
CA TYR A 62 7.48 -3.29 -12.30
C TYR A 62 6.96 -2.41 -13.44
N PHE A 63 6.24 -1.32 -13.14
CA PHE A 63 5.81 -0.37 -14.16
C PHE A 63 6.98 0.36 -14.84
N LYS A 64 8.06 0.67 -14.12
CA LYS A 64 9.29 1.22 -14.74
C LYS A 64 10.03 0.21 -15.62
N VAL A 65 10.07 -1.06 -15.23
CA VAL A 65 10.75 -2.13 -16.00
C VAL A 65 9.91 -2.57 -17.22
N LYS A 66 8.58 -2.57 -17.11
CA LYS A 66 7.68 -2.98 -18.20
C LYS A 66 7.24 -1.82 -19.11
N GLY A 67 7.24 -0.58 -18.60
CA GLY A 67 6.98 0.65 -19.36
C GLY A 67 8.23 1.30 -19.96
N GLY A 68 9.39 0.67 -19.82
CA GLY A 68 10.63 1.04 -20.52
C GLY A 68 10.62 0.56 -21.97
N LYS A 69 9.65 1.04 -22.76
CA LYS A 69 9.67 1.10 -24.22
C LYS A 69 8.90 2.34 -24.65
#